data_AF-A0AAI9IBB1-F1
#
_entry.id   AF-A0AAI9IBB1-F1
#
_cell.length_a   1.000
_cell.length_b   1.000
_cell.length_c   1.000
_cell.angle_alpha   90.00
_cell.angle_beta   90.00
_cell.angle_gamma   90.00
#
_symmetry.space_group_name_H-M   'P 1'
#
loop_
_entity.id
_entity.type
_entity.pdbx_description
1 polymer ?
#
loop_
_entity_poly.entity_id
_entity_poly.type
_entity_poly.pdbx_seq_one_letter_code
_entity_poly.pdbx_strand_id
1 'polypeptide(L)'
;MQASGLVSDFSLQYQLKHDTVASSLYYGQGYSHLVLNRSAKAEYIHTMYKMMGRELAMLLSDRFQSPYGDERKQSILKLVSESDERKLFVAAREGRVAWRRTLLGGCTKSGPCEYGGIDNVARCGGGDGKAPCTDALFDQTRVPQMQKLRQTLSMQLDKAELASPLRSSLQAQLRATENALNVLKRK
;
A
#
# COMPACT_ATOMS: atom_id res chain seq x y z
N MET A 1 23.12 5.88 32.91
CA MET A 1 22.65 5.11 31.73
C MET A 1 22.96 5.77 30.38
N GLN A 2 23.65 6.93 30.30
CA GLN A 2 23.92 7.62 29.02
C GLN A 2 25.29 7.28 28.36
N ALA A 3 26.06 6.33 28.91
CA ALA A 3 27.43 6.04 28.44
C ALA A 3 27.76 4.54 28.38
N SER A 4 26.77 3.64 28.51
CA SER A 4 27.03 2.19 28.49
C SER A 4 27.18 1.61 27.08
N GLY A 5 26.84 2.37 26.02
CA GLY A 5 26.81 1.87 24.64
C GLY A 5 25.74 0.81 24.36
N LEU A 6 24.95 0.42 25.38
CA LEU A 6 23.91 -0.62 25.27
C LEU A 6 22.65 -0.14 24.56
N VAL A 7 22.42 1.18 24.53
CA VAL A 7 21.27 1.81 23.89
C VAL A 7 21.81 2.89 22.95
N SER A 8 21.42 2.84 21.68
CA SER A 8 21.82 3.87 20.71
C SER A 8 21.13 5.20 21.01
N ASP A 9 21.79 6.31 20.71
CA ASP A 9 21.22 7.66 20.87
C ASP A 9 19.88 7.80 20.12
N PHE A 10 19.72 7.12 18.98
CA PHE A 10 18.46 7.05 18.24
C PHE A 10 17.35 6.35 19.02
N SER A 11 17.66 5.25 19.71
CA SER A 11 16.69 4.52 20.54
C SER A 11 16.27 5.36 21.73
N LEU A 12 17.23 6.06 22.36
CA LEU A 12 16.97 6.98 23.45
C LEU A 12 16.09 8.16 22.98
N GLN A 13 16.44 8.78 21.85
CA GLN A 13 15.67 9.87 21.27
C GLN A 13 14.24 9.43 20.92
N TYR A 14 14.05 8.21 20.42
CA TYR A 14 12.73 7.67 20.11
C TYR A 14 11.91 7.44 21.38
N GLN A 15 12.49 6.86 22.42
CA GLN A 15 11.83 6.64 23.71
C GLN A 15 11.43 7.98 24.37
N LEU A 16 12.29 8.99 24.28
CA LEU A 16 12.02 10.33 24.83
C LEU A 16 10.85 11.06 24.14
N LYS A 17 10.45 10.67 22.91
CA LYS A 17 9.21 11.19 22.29
C LYS A 17 7.96 10.80 23.08
N HIS A 18 8.05 9.77 23.91
CA HIS A 18 6.96 9.24 24.73
C HIS A 18 7.22 9.36 26.23
N ASP A 19 8.20 10.20 26.63
CA ASP A 19 8.58 10.38 28.05
C ASP A 19 7.41 10.89 28.91
N THR A 20 6.49 11.65 28.30
CA THR A 20 5.24 12.07 28.94
C THR A 20 4.02 11.73 28.08
N VAL A 21 2.86 11.64 28.72
CA VAL A 21 1.56 11.49 28.03
C VAL A 21 1.33 12.67 27.08
N ALA A 22 1.72 13.89 27.47
CA ALA A 22 1.60 15.08 26.63
C ALA A 22 2.47 14.98 25.37
N SER A 23 3.70 14.46 25.49
CA SER A 23 4.57 14.21 24.33
C SER A 23 3.96 13.18 23.38
N SER A 24 3.39 12.10 23.93
CA SER A 24 2.68 11.09 23.12
C SER A 24 1.46 11.68 22.39
N LEU A 25 0.68 12.55 23.04
CA LEU A 25 -0.42 13.28 22.41
C LEU A 25 0.09 14.26 21.35
N TYR A 26 1.19 14.95 21.61
CA TYR A 26 1.79 15.91 20.68
C TYR A 26 2.17 15.22 19.35
N TYR A 27 2.87 14.09 19.42
CA TYR A 27 3.23 13.33 18.22
C TYR A 27 2.05 12.55 17.64
N GLY A 28 1.15 12.02 18.46
CA GLY A 28 -0.04 11.28 18.04
C GLY A 28 -1.10 12.15 17.33
N GLN A 29 -1.21 13.42 17.71
CA GLN A 29 -2.03 14.42 17.01
C GLN A 29 -1.31 15.02 15.80
N GLY A 30 -0.09 14.58 15.52
CA GLY A 30 0.63 14.95 14.31
C GLY A 30 1.19 16.37 14.34
N TYR A 31 1.42 16.99 15.51
CA TYR A 31 2.05 18.32 15.59
C TYR A 31 3.52 18.33 15.16
N SER A 32 4.12 17.16 14.94
CA SER A 32 5.40 17.04 14.23
C SER A 32 5.29 17.10 12.71
N HIS A 33 4.08 17.15 12.14
CA HIS A 33 3.91 17.26 10.69
C HIS A 33 4.22 18.68 10.21
N LEU A 34 4.71 18.75 8.98
CA LEU A 34 5.00 20.01 8.31
C LEU A 34 3.69 20.79 8.10
N VAL A 35 3.55 21.95 8.76
CA VAL A 35 2.37 22.80 8.61
C VAL A 35 2.53 23.66 7.36
N LEU A 36 1.83 23.28 6.29
CA LEU A 36 1.80 24.06 5.07
C LEU A 36 0.89 25.28 5.22
N ASN A 37 1.30 26.42 4.65
CA ASN A 37 0.39 27.56 4.50
C ASN A 37 -0.81 27.18 3.62
N ARG A 38 -1.88 27.97 3.69
CA ARG A 38 -3.15 27.66 3.01
C ARG A 38 -2.98 27.46 1.50
N SER A 39 -2.13 28.26 0.85
CA SER A 39 -1.87 28.17 -0.59
C SER A 39 -1.18 26.85 -0.94
N ALA A 40 -0.10 26.51 -0.23
CA ALA A 40 0.64 25.26 -0.42
C ALA A 40 -0.23 24.03 -0.13
N LYS A 41 -1.08 24.08 0.90
CA LYS A 41 -2.03 22.99 1.21
C LYS A 41 -3.04 22.79 0.08
N ALA A 42 -3.60 23.87 -0.46
CA ALA A 42 -4.55 23.80 -1.57
C ALA A 42 -3.90 23.23 -2.83
N GLU A 43 -2.70 23.71 -3.17
CA GLU A 43 -1.94 23.23 -4.32
C GLU A 43 -1.56 21.75 -4.19
N TYR A 44 -1.15 21.32 -2.99
CA TYR A 44 -0.86 19.93 -2.70
C TYR A 44 -2.08 19.02 -2.92
N ILE A 45 -3.23 19.37 -2.33
CA ILE A 45 -4.47 18.57 -2.45
C ILE A 45 -4.93 18.51 -3.91
N HIS A 46 -4.88 19.64 -4.61
CA HIS A 46 -5.24 19.72 -6.03
C HIS A 46 -4.33 18.83 -6.88
N THR A 47 -3.02 18.94 -6.70
CA THR A 47 -2.04 18.13 -7.43
C THR A 47 -2.18 16.65 -7.10
N MET A 48 -2.47 16.28 -5.84
CA MET A 48 -2.70 14.90 -5.42
C MET A 48 -3.85 14.26 -6.20
N TYR A 49 -5.03 14.91 -6.25
CA TYR A 49 -6.17 14.40 -7.03
C TYR A 49 -5.89 14.40 -8.54
N LYS A 50 -5.13 15.37 -9.05
CA LYS A 50 -4.74 15.40 -10.47
C LYS A 50 -3.85 14.22 -10.82
N MET A 51 -2.87 13.90 -9.98
CA MET A 51 -2.02 12.71 -10.16
C MET A 51 -2.84 11.43 -10.06
N MET A 52 -3.79 11.35 -9.12
CA MET A 52 -4.69 10.20 -9.01
C MET A 52 -5.50 9.98 -10.29
N GLY A 53 -6.05 11.04 -10.89
CA GLY A 53 -6.77 10.96 -12.16
C GLY A 53 -5.90 10.43 -13.31
N ARG A 54 -4.65 10.88 -13.40
CA ARG A 54 -3.68 10.36 -14.39
C ARG A 54 -3.35 8.90 -14.17
N GLU A 55 -3.16 8.51 -12.92
CA GLU A 55 -2.88 7.11 -12.56
C GLU A 55 -4.04 6.20 -12.88
N LEU A 56 -5.27 6.64 -12.60
CA LEU A 56 -6.50 5.92 -12.96
C LEU A 56 -6.59 5.70 -14.47
N ALA A 57 -6.30 6.72 -15.29
CA ALA A 57 -6.29 6.59 -16.74
C ALA A 57 -5.28 5.52 -17.22
N MET A 58 -4.13 5.38 -16.55
CA MET A 58 -3.14 4.35 -16.87
C MET A 58 -3.61 2.92 -16.54
N LEU A 59 -4.61 2.73 -15.67
CA LEU A 59 -5.09 1.41 -15.28
C LEU A 59 -5.71 0.63 -16.43
N LEU A 60 -6.19 1.32 -17.48
CA LEU A 60 -6.72 0.69 -18.68
C LEU A 60 -5.64 -0.05 -19.48
N SER A 61 -4.38 0.34 -19.34
CA SER A 61 -3.26 -0.32 -20.04
C SER A 61 -3.02 -1.75 -19.58
N ASP A 62 -2.38 -2.56 -20.43
CA ASP A 62 -1.99 -3.96 -20.14
C ASP A 62 -0.92 -4.11 -19.05
N ARG A 63 -0.43 -2.98 -18.51
CA ARG A 63 0.50 -2.94 -17.38
C ARG A 63 -0.14 -3.52 -16.12
N PHE A 64 -1.43 -3.32 -15.94
CA PHE A 64 -2.16 -3.73 -14.74
C PHE A 64 -3.02 -4.95 -15.01
N GLN A 65 -2.98 -5.94 -14.12
CA GLN A 65 -3.75 -7.18 -14.22
C GLN A 65 -4.54 -7.42 -12.94
N SER A 66 -5.81 -7.82 -13.08
CA SER A 66 -6.60 -8.28 -11.94
C SER A 66 -6.28 -9.75 -11.64
N PRO A 67 -6.28 -10.18 -10.37
CA PRO A 67 -6.19 -11.60 -10.03
C PRO A 67 -7.33 -12.47 -10.61
N TYR A 68 -8.42 -11.82 -11.06
CA TYR A 68 -9.60 -12.47 -11.64
C TYR A 68 -9.72 -12.28 -13.17
N GLY A 69 -8.67 -11.76 -13.82
CA GLY A 69 -8.65 -11.55 -15.27
C GLY A 69 -9.28 -10.24 -15.74
N ASP A 70 -9.35 -10.08 -17.06
CA ASP A 70 -9.67 -8.79 -17.70
C ASP A 70 -11.12 -8.36 -17.52
N GLU A 71 -12.08 -9.30 -17.45
CA GLU A 71 -13.48 -8.97 -17.20
C GLU A 71 -13.65 -8.27 -15.85
N ARG A 72 -12.99 -8.78 -14.81
CA ARG A 72 -13.03 -8.14 -13.48
C ARG A 72 -12.34 -6.78 -13.52
N LYS A 73 -11.20 -6.67 -14.20
CA LYS A 73 -10.50 -5.38 -14.38
C LYS A 73 -11.41 -4.35 -15.05
N GLN A 74 -12.11 -4.71 -16.13
CA GLN A 74 -13.05 -3.83 -16.80
C GLN A 74 -14.22 -3.44 -15.89
N SER A 75 -14.76 -4.37 -15.09
CA SER A 75 -15.81 -4.06 -14.12
C SER A 75 -15.38 -3.04 -13.07
N ILE A 76 -14.14 -3.13 -12.57
CA ILE A 76 -13.57 -2.17 -11.61
C ILE A 76 -13.37 -0.80 -12.29
N LEU A 77 -12.92 -0.81 -13.54
CA LEU A 77 -12.55 0.38 -14.30
C LEU A 77 -13.70 0.97 -15.12
N LYS A 78 -14.93 0.45 -15.03
CA LYS A 78 -16.07 0.92 -15.82
C LYS A 78 -16.33 2.42 -15.64
N LEU A 79 -16.13 2.93 -14.42
CA LEU A 79 -16.26 4.35 -14.11
C LEU A 79 -15.11 5.20 -14.71
N VAL A 80 -13.98 4.57 -15.05
CA VAL A 80 -12.78 5.21 -15.58
C VAL A 80 -12.82 5.27 -17.11
N SER A 81 -13.25 4.19 -17.79
CA SER A 81 -13.28 4.10 -19.26
C SER A 81 -14.19 5.13 -19.94
N GLU A 82 -15.20 5.64 -19.24
CA GLU A 82 -16.16 6.61 -19.77
C GLU A 82 -15.75 8.08 -19.55
N SER A 83 -14.58 8.33 -18.94
CA SER A 83 -14.26 9.63 -18.34
C SER A 83 -12.91 10.23 -18.75
N ASP A 84 -12.92 11.50 -19.17
CA ASP A 84 -11.73 12.31 -19.44
C ASP A 84 -10.91 12.57 -18.15
N GLU A 85 -9.61 12.89 -18.26
CA GLU A 85 -8.72 13.21 -17.13
C GLU A 85 -9.34 14.24 -16.16
N ARG A 86 -10.04 15.25 -16.70
CA ARG A 86 -10.77 16.25 -15.90
C ARG A 86 -11.94 15.67 -15.10
N LYS A 87 -12.69 14.73 -15.69
CA LYS A 87 -13.81 14.06 -15.01
C LYS A 87 -13.29 13.10 -13.94
N LEU A 88 -12.17 12.41 -14.19
CA LEU A 88 -11.49 11.57 -13.21
C LEU A 88 -10.97 12.37 -12.01
N PHE A 89 -10.42 13.56 -12.25
CA PHE A 89 -10.04 14.47 -11.16
C PHE A 89 -11.24 14.82 -10.25
N VAL A 90 -12.37 15.20 -10.85
CA VAL A 90 -13.59 15.53 -10.09
C VAL A 90 -14.11 14.29 -9.35
N ALA A 91 -14.19 13.14 -10.01
CA ALA A 91 -14.64 11.89 -9.41
C ALA A 91 -13.74 11.44 -8.25
N ALA A 92 -12.42 11.61 -8.37
CA ALA A 92 -11.47 11.30 -7.31
C ALA A 92 -11.65 12.24 -6.11
N ARG A 93 -11.83 13.54 -6.37
CA ARG A 93 -12.11 14.54 -5.33
C ARG A 93 -13.41 14.27 -4.58
N GLU A 94 -14.43 13.78 -5.29
CA GLU A 94 -15.73 13.40 -4.74
C GLU A 94 -15.75 11.98 -4.12
N GLY A 95 -14.63 11.25 -4.19
CA GLY A 95 -14.51 9.90 -3.64
C GLY A 95 -15.26 8.81 -4.40
N ARG A 96 -15.72 9.08 -5.63
CA ARG A 96 -16.39 8.09 -6.49
C ARG A 96 -15.45 7.06 -7.09
N VAL A 97 -14.18 7.43 -7.25
CA VAL A 97 -13.09 6.54 -7.66
C VAL A 97 -12.00 6.56 -6.60
N ALA A 98 -11.36 5.42 -6.38
CA ALA A 98 -10.25 5.28 -5.47
C ALA A 98 -9.08 4.62 -6.18
N TRP A 99 -7.88 5.13 -5.92
CA TRP A 99 -6.65 4.48 -6.33
C TRP A 99 -5.59 4.69 -5.26
N ARG A 100 -4.99 3.60 -4.79
CA ARG A 100 -3.91 3.60 -3.81
C ARG A 100 -2.82 2.66 -4.27
N ARG A 101 -1.59 3.16 -4.36
CA ARG A 101 -0.43 2.32 -4.68
C ARG A 101 -0.15 1.36 -3.52
N THR A 102 0.18 0.11 -3.86
CA THR A 102 0.57 -0.94 -2.91
C THR A 102 1.89 -1.56 -3.35
N LEU A 103 2.48 -2.43 -2.52
CA LEU A 103 3.69 -3.16 -2.89
C LEU A 103 3.49 -4.05 -4.13
N LEU A 104 2.27 -4.55 -4.36
CA LEU A 104 1.93 -5.39 -5.51
C LEU A 104 1.43 -4.60 -6.73
N GLY A 105 1.19 -3.30 -6.63
CA GLY A 105 0.59 -2.51 -7.71
C GLY A 105 -0.29 -1.42 -7.15
N GLY A 106 -1.59 -1.67 -7.11
CA GLY A 106 -2.51 -0.81 -6.40
C GLY A 106 -3.85 -1.42 -6.08
N CYS A 107 -4.67 -0.62 -5.40
CA CYS A 107 -5.98 -0.97 -4.89
C CYS A 107 -7.00 0.07 -5.33
N THR A 108 -8.16 -0.42 -5.77
CA THR A 108 -9.28 0.39 -6.25
C THR A 108 -10.45 0.43 -5.27
N LYS A 109 -10.27 -0.14 -4.07
CA LYS A 109 -11.31 -0.17 -3.04
C LYS A 109 -11.68 1.25 -2.59
N SER A 110 -12.94 1.62 -2.79
CA SER A 110 -13.52 2.82 -2.21
C SER A 110 -13.69 2.64 -0.70
N GLY A 111 -13.31 3.66 0.07
CA GLY A 111 -13.38 3.63 1.54
C GLY A 111 -12.18 2.95 2.24
N PRO A 112 -12.29 2.69 3.56
CA PRO A 112 -11.19 2.13 4.34
C PRO A 112 -10.97 0.63 4.05
N CYS A 113 -9.74 0.19 4.24
CA CYS A 113 -9.35 -1.22 4.16
C CYS A 113 -8.82 -1.68 5.51
N GLU A 114 -9.48 -2.66 6.11
CA GLU A 114 -9.12 -3.22 7.43
C GLU A 114 -7.82 -4.02 7.41
N TYR A 115 -7.36 -4.41 6.23
CA TYR A 115 -6.22 -5.32 6.07
C TYR A 115 -4.88 -4.61 5.84
N GLY A 116 -4.85 -3.27 5.82
CA GLY A 116 -3.59 -2.51 5.80
C GLY A 116 -2.72 -2.79 4.56
N GLY A 117 -3.34 -2.83 3.37
CA GLY A 117 -2.75 -3.23 2.08
C GLY A 117 -1.54 -2.43 1.56
N ILE A 118 -0.99 -1.51 2.37
CA ILE A 118 0.22 -0.73 2.08
C ILE A 118 1.44 -1.50 2.60
N ASP A 119 1.41 -1.92 3.87
CA ASP A 119 2.56 -2.57 4.54
C ASP A 119 2.43 -4.10 4.56
N ASN A 120 1.20 -4.63 4.46
CA ASN A 120 0.93 -6.06 4.44
C ASN A 120 0.18 -6.46 3.17
N VAL A 121 0.72 -7.44 2.44
CA VAL A 121 0.15 -7.89 1.16
C VAL A 121 -0.64 -9.20 1.26
N ALA A 122 -0.70 -9.84 2.43
CA ALA A 122 -1.28 -11.16 2.62
C ALA A 122 -2.72 -11.25 2.07
N ARG A 123 -3.58 -10.30 2.45
CA ARG A 123 -4.96 -10.25 1.95
C ARG A 123 -5.03 -9.90 0.46
N CYS A 124 -4.21 -8.94 0.02
CA CYS A 124 -4.24 -8.43 -1.36
C CYS A 124 -3.98 -9.55 -2.37
N GLY A 125 -2.98 -10.41 -2.12
CA GLY A 125 -2.64 -11.55 -2.96
C GLY A 125 -3.25 -12.89 -2.54
N GLY A 126 -4.13 -12.93 -1.53
CA GLY A 126 -4.79 -14.17 -1.08
C GLY A 126 -3.87 -15.19 -0.41
N GLY A 127 -2.83 -14.72 0.29
CA GLY A 127 -1.91 -15.59 1.03
C GLY A 127 -2.41 -16.02 2.40
N ASP A 128 -3.51 -15.42 2.88
CA ASP A 128 -4.25 -15.79 4.08
C ASP A 128 -5.12 -17.05 3.91
N GLY A 129 -4.98 -17.78 2.81
CA GLY A 129 -5.76 -18.98 2.49
C GLY A 129 -7.13 -18.68 1.85
N LYS A 130 -7.43 -17.40 1.61
CA LYS A 130 -8.63 -16.94 0.91
C LYS A 130 -8.25 -16.46 -0.49
N ALA A 131 -9.24 -16.25 -1.35
CA ALA A 131 -9.00 -15.68 -2.67
C ALA A 131 -8.38 -14.26 -2.58
N PRO A 132 -7.57 -13.86 -3.58
CA PRO A 132 -7.02 -12.50 -3.68
C PRO A 132 -8.09 -11.42 -3.58
N CYS A 133 -7.69 -10.20 -3.22
CA CYS A 133 -8.65 -9.10 -3.14
C CYS A 133 -9.23 -8.77 -4.52
N THR A 134 -10.55 -8.61 -4.60
CA THR A 134 -11.27 -8.32 -5.84
C THR A 134 -11.01 -6.94 -6.40
N ASP A 135 -10.42 -6.05 -5.60
CA ASP A 135 -10.13 -4.66 -5.94
C ASP A 135 -8.62 -4.43 -6.12
N ALA A 136 -7.82 -5.49 -6.05
CA ALA A 136 -6.38 -5.44 -6.29
C ALA A 136 -6.09 -5.45 -7.79
N LEU A 137 -5.15 -4.60 -8.21
CA LEU A 137 -4.56 -4.60 -9.54
C LEU A 137 -3.05 -4.74 -9.40
N PHE A 138 -2.49 -5.81 -9.96
CA PHE A 138 -1.07 -6.08 -9.94
C PHE A 138 -0.37 -5.35 -11.08
N ASP A 139 0.78 -4.75 -10.78
CA ASP A 139 1.52 -3.89 -11.72
C ASP A 139 2.77 -4.59 -12.25
N GLN A 140 2.84 -4.79 -13.57
CA GLN A 140 3.98 -5.42 -14.24
C GLN A 140 5.31 -4.70 -13.94
N THR A 141 5.28 -3.37 -13.80
CA THR A 141 6.50 -2.59 -13.52
C THR A 141 7.02 -2.78 -12.09
N ARG A 142 6.21 -3.38 -11.21
CA ARG A 142 6.58 -3.69 -9.82
C ARG A 142 7.16 -5.09 -9.63
N VAL A 143 7.28 -5.89 -10.68
CA VAL A 143 7.86 -7.24 -10.60
C VAL A 143 9.24 -7.25 -9.92
N PRO A 144 10.18 -6.32 -10.21
CA PRO A 144 11.47 -6.29 -9.50
C PRO A 144 11.31 -6.07 -7.98
N GLN A 145 10.40 -5.19 -7.57
CA GLN A 145 10.11 -4.89 -6.17
C GLN A 145 9.42 -6.09 -5.49
N MET A 146 8.51 -6.78 -6.18
CA MET A 146 7.89 -8.01 -5.69
C MET A 146 8.92 -9.13 -5.51
N GLN A 147 9.88 -9.26 -6.43
CA GLN A 147 10.97 -10.23 -6.30
C GLN A 147 11.85 -9.92 -5.09
N LYS A 148 12.17 -8.63 -4.87
CA LYS A 148 12.90 -8.19 -3.67
C LYS A 148 12.11 -8.47 -2.39
N LEU A 149 10.80 -8.16 -2.39
CA LEU A 149 9.91 -8.47 -1.27
C LEU A 149 9.90 -9.96 -0.97
N ARG A 150 9.76 -10.81 -2.00
CA ARG A 150 9.81 -12.28 -1.88
C ARG A 150 11.13 -12.73 -1.21
N GLN A 151 12.28 -12.23 -1.68
CA GLN A 151 13.58 -12.56 -1.09
C GLN A 151 13.67 -12.12 0.37
N THR A 152 13.24 -10.89 0.69
CA THR A 152 13.24 -10.39 2.07
C THR A 152 12.35 -11.24 2.97
N LEU A 153 11.14 -11.60 2.52
CA LEU A 153 10.22 -12.44 3.27
C LEU A 153 10.79 -13.85 3.50
N SER A 154 11.42 -14.45 2.49
CA SER A 154 12.09 -15.76 2.64
C SER A 154 13.22 -15.70 3.67
N MET A 155 14.12 -14.71 3.59
CA MET A 155 15.20 -14.56 4.56
C MET A 155 14.70 -14.33 6.00
N GLN A 156 13.60 -13.59 6.16
CA GLN A 156 12.98 -13.39 7.47
C GLN A 156 12.31 -14.68 7.97
N LEU A 157 11.68 -15.44 7.07
CA LEU A 157 11.03 -16.70 7.40
C LEU A 157 12.04 -17.74 7.91
N ASP A 158 13.25 -17.79 7.35
CA ASP A 158 14.31 -18.70 7.80
C ASP A 158 14.77 -18.40 9.24
N LYS A 159 14.63 -17.14 9.68
CA LYS A 159 14.99 -16.70 11.03
C LYS A 159 13.82 -16.74 12.01
N ALA A 160 12.60 -16.90 11.53
CA ALA A 160 11.40 -16.86 12.36
C ALA A 160 11.17 -18.19 13.07
N GLU A 161 10.96 -18.12 14.39
CA GLU A 161 10.65 -19.27 15.23
C GLU A 161 9.49 -20.11 14.68
N LEU A 162 9.64 -21.43 14.79
CA LEU A 162 8.61 -22.39 14.41
C LEU A 162 7.33 -22.14 15.23
N ALA A 163 6.17 -22.30 14.58
CA ALA A 163 4.84 -22.06 15.15
C ALA A 163 4.58 -20.64 15.73
N SER A 164 5.40 -19.63 15.41
CA SER A 164 5.15 -18.25 15.84
C SER A 164 4.13 -17.52 14.95
N PRO A 165 3.34 -16.57 15.50
CA PRO A 165 2.45 -15.71 14.71
C PRO A 165 3.20 -14.92 13.62
N LEU A 166 4.45 -14.52 13.92
CA LEU A 166 5.33 -13.87 12.96
C LEU A 166 5.58 -14.77 11.74
N ARG A 167 5.94 -16.04 11.97
CA ARG A 167 6.16 -17.02 10.90
C ARG A 167 4.91 -17.19 10.04
N SER A 168 3.73 -17.31 10.65
CA SER A 168 2.46 -17.42 9.92
C SER A 168 2.18 -16.17 9.05
N SER A 169 2.43 -14.97 9.59
CA SER A 169 2.28 -13.72 8.84
C SER A 169 3.25 -13.63 7.66
N LEU A 170 4.52 -13.98 7.86
CA LEU A 170 5.54 -14.00 6.82
C LEU A 170 5.20 -15.01 5.71
N GLN A 171 4.73 -16.20 6.07
CA GLN A 171 4.27 -17.20 5.10
C GLN A 171 3.09 -16.69 4.27
N ALA A 172 2.11 -16.05 4.92
CA ALA A 172 0.95 -15.50 4.21
C ALA A 172 1.38 -14.38 3.24
N GLN A 173 2.27 -13.49 3.65
CA GLN A 173 2.78 -12.44 2.76
C GLN A 173 3.62 -13.00 1.60
N LEU A 174 4.43 -14.04 1.86
CA LEU A 174 5.23 -14.70 0.84
C LEU A 174 4.33 -15.33 -0.23
N ARG A 175 3.33 -16.12 0.19
CA ARG A 175 2.33 -16.73 -0.70
C ARG A 175 1.58 -15.68 -1.51
N ALA A 176 1.15 -14.59 -0.88
CA ALA A 176 0.46 -13.51 -1.57
C ALA A 176 1.34 -12.84 -2.64
N THR A 177 2.63 -12.66 -2.36
CA THR A 177 3.60 -12.11 -3.31
C THR A 177 3.82 -13.06 -4.49
N GLU A 178 3.92 -14.36 -4.22
CA GLU A 178 4.05 -15.39 -5.26
C GLU A 178 2.79 -15.49 -6.13
N ASN A 179 1.61 -15.43 -5.54
CA ASN A 179 0.34 -15.41 -6.26
C ASN A 179 0.27 -14.22 -7.23
N ALA A 180 0.66 -13.03 -6.78
CA ALA A 180 0.70 -11.84 -7.62
C ALA A 180 1.69 -11.98 -8.80
N LEU A 181 2.90 -12.49 -8.52
CA LEU A 181 3.88 -12.79 -9.56
C LEU A 181 3.38 -13.82 -10.55
N ASN A 182 2.64 -14.84 -10.09
CA ASN A 182 2.08 -15.87 -10.95
C ASN A 182 0.96 -15.33 -11.85
N VAL A 183 0.11 -14.43 -11.36
CA VAL A 183 -0.89 -13.74 -12.19
C VAL A 183 -0.19 -12.98 -13.32
N LEU A 184 0.83 -12.19 -12.99
CA LEU A 184 1.57 -11.38 -13.96
C LEU A 184 2.36 -12.20 -15.01
N LYS A 185 2.66 -13.47 -14.70
CA LYS A 185 3.38 -14.38 -15.62
C LYS A 185 2.47 -15.10 -16.63
N ARG A 186 1.16 -15.18 -16.40
CA ARG A 186 0.21 -15.95 -17.24
C ARG A 186 -0.15 -15.23 -18.55
N LYS A 187 0.78 -14.45 -19.11
CA LYS A 187 0.63 -13.75 -20.38
C LYS A 187 1.13 -14.61 -21.53
#